data_AF-A0A7G9B2M0-F1
#
_entry.id   AF-A0A7G9B2M0-F1
#
_cell.length_a   1.000
_cell.length_b   1.000
_cell.length_c   1.000
_cell.angle_alpha   90.00
_cell.angle_beta   90.00
_cell.angle_gamma   90.00
#
_symmetry.space_group_name_H-M   'P 1'
#
loop_
_entity.id
_entity.type
_entity.pdbx_description
1 polymer ?
#
loop_
_entity_poly.entity_id
_entity_poly.type
_entity_poly.pdbx_seq_one_letter_code
_entity_poly.pdbx_strand_id
1 'polypeptide(L)'
;MALKEDTSLIGYLAGNLGCRYLSDIKYLDAPAFSVYRLVTDIPADRYSTSQWLDAIDYLAGPCAGLESLAAGELKARLMDRLYQMQM
;
A
#
# COMPACT_ATOMS: atom_id res chain seq x y z
N MET A 1 -22.19 -6.56 1.99
CA MET A 1 -21.26 -7.10 0.98
C MET A 1 -19.91 -7.20 1.64
N ALA A 2 -19.53 -8.40 2.08
CA ALA A 2 -18.24 -8.64 2.70
C ALA A 2 -17.14 -8.41 1.65
N LEU A 3 -16.20 -7.52 1.94
CA LEU A 3 -14.91 -7.52 1.26
C LEU A 3 -14.36 -8.93 1.46
N LYS A 4 -14.23 -9.69 0.37
CA LYS A 4 -13.49 -10.96 0.37
C LYS A 4 -12.18 -10.69 1.11
N GLU A 5 -11.82 -11.62 1.99
CA GLU A 5 -10.51 -11.74 2.61
C GLU A 5 -9.46 -12.01 1.52
N ASP A 6 -9.30 -11.09 0.59
CA ASP A 6 -8.24 -11.13 -0.39
C ASP A 6 -6.98 -10.72 0.36
N THR A 7 -6.18 -11.75 0.61
CA THR A 7 -4.81 -11.90 1.09
C THR A 7 -3.78 -10.90 0.52
N SER A 8 -4.16 -9.66 0.24
CA SER A 8 -3.35 -8.64 -0.44
C SER A 8 -3.30 -7.37 0.39
N LEU A 9 -2.12 -6.76 0.47
CA LEU A 9 -1.87 -5.53 1.24
C LEU A 9 -2.90 -4.44 0.96
N ILE A 10 -3.27 -4.24 -0.31
CA ILE A 10 -4.23 -3.22 -0.75
C ILE A 10 -5.63 -3.49 -0.19
N GLY A 11 -6.07 -4.76 -0.15
CA GLY A 11 -7.35 -5.14 0.42
C GLY A 11 -7.44 -4.83 1.92
N TYR A 12 -6.35 -5.10 2.65
CA TYR A 12 -6.23 -4.73 4.05
C TYR A 12 -6.30 -3.21 4.25
N LEU A 13 -5.55 -2.44 3.45
CA LEU A 13 -5.54 -0.97 3.52
C LEU A 13 -6.92 -0.38 3.21
N ALA A 14 -7.58 -0.84 2.14
CA ALA A 14 -8.90 -0.38 1.74
C ALA A 14 -9.96 -0.66 2.83
N GLY A 15 -9.93 -1.88 3.40
CA GLY A 15 -10.85 -2.25 4.49
C GLY A 15 -10.65 -1.40 5.74
N ASN A 16 -9.41 -1.08 6.10
CA ASN A 16 -9.09 -0.27 7.28
C ASN A 16 -9.45 1.22 7.08
N LEU A 17 -9.34 1.72 5.85
CA LEU A 17 -9.72 3.08 5.48
C LEU A 17 -11.23 3.27 5.28
N GLY A 18 -12.03 2.20 5.39
CA GLY A 18 -13.46 2.24 5.12
C GLY A 18 -13.80 2.43 3.64
N CYS A 19 -12.85 2.15 2.74
CA CYS A 19 -13.07 2.21 1.30
C CYS A 19 -14.03 1.11 0.88
N ARG A 20 -15.09 1.49 0.16
CA ARG A 20 -16.07 0.53 -0.36
C ARG A 20 -15.51 -0.29 -1.53
N TYR A 21 -14.56 0.28 -2.27
CA TYR A 21 -13.88 -0.36 -3.40
C TYR A 21 -12.37 -0.07 -3.35
N LEU A 22 -11.56 -0.98 -3.91
CA LEU A 22 -10.11 -0.81 -4.03
C LEU A 22 -9.76 0.45 -4.84
N SER A 23 -10.54 0.71 -5.90
CA SER A 23 -10.34 1.88 -6.76
C SER A 23 -10.52 3.20 -6.02
N ASP A 24 -11.39 3.27 -5.01
CA ASP A 24 -11.57 4.48 -4.20
C ASP A 24 -10.29 4.88 -3.48
N ILE A 25 -9.41 3.93 -3.14
CA ILE A 25 -8.13 4.22 -2.49
C ILE A 25 -7.24 5.14 -3.36
N LYS A 26 -7.40 5.07 -4.69
CA LYS A 26 -6.65 5.86 -5.68
C LYS A 26 -7.25 7.26 -5.89
N TYR A 27 -8.55 7.41 -5.62
CA TYR A 27 -9.31 8.64 -5.82
C TYR A 27 -9.55 9.43 -4.54
N LEU A 28 -9.23 8.85 -3.38
CA LEU A 28 -9.21 9.59 -2.14
C LEU A 28 -8.04 10.58 -2.19
N ASP A 29 -8.39 11.84 -2.43
CA ASP A 29 -7.50 13.01 -2.53
C ASP A 29 -6.70 13.31 -1.24
N ALA A 30 -6.94 12.56 -0.14
CA ALA A 30 -6.53 12.95 1.22
C ALA A 30 -5.99 11.88 2.20
N PRO A 31 -5.83 10.56 1.95
CA PRO A 31 -5.44 9.62 3.00
C PRO A 31 -4.02 9.06 2.82
N ALA A 32 -3.12 9.69 2.05
CA ALA A 32 -1.72 9.25 1.99
C ALA A 32 -1.10 9.14 3.40
N PHE A 33 -1.48 10.02 4.33
CA PHE A 33 -1.13 9.92 5.75
C PHE A 33 -1.73 8.69 6.45
N SER A 34 -3.00 8.40 6.20
CA SER A 34 -3.70 7.25 6.82
C SER A 34 -3.12 5.93 6.30
N VAL A 35 -2.85 5.85 4.99
CA VAL A 35 -2.15 4.71 4.38
C VAL A 35 -0.74 4.60 4.97
N TYR A 36 0.00 5.71 5.07
CA TYR A 36 1.34 5.74 5.65
C TYR A 36 1.36 5.20 7.09
N ARG A 37 0.41 5.62 7.93
CA ARG A 37 0.28 5.11 9.31
C ARG A 37 -0.01 3.62 9.37
N LEU A 38 -0.91 3.12 8.52
CA LEU A 38 -1.22 1.69 8.45
C LEU A 38 -0.02 0.89 7.97
N VAL A 39 0.66 1.34 6.92
CA VAL A 39 1.89 0.69 6.40
C VAL A 39 3.01 0.70 7.45
N THR A 40 3.13 1.77 8.24
CA THR A 40 4.12 1.85 9.32
C THR A 40 3.93 0.71 10.33
N ASP A 41 2.68 0.43 10.71
CA ASP A 41 2.31 -0.60 11.69
C ASP A 41 2.51 -2.03 11.15
N ILE A 42 2.37 -2.23 9.83
CA ILE A 42 2.50 -3.54 9.19
C ILE A 42 3.98 -3.97 9.16
N PRO A 43 4.37 -5.13 9.75
CA PRO A 43 5.72 -5.64 9.62
C PRO A 43 6.02 -6.04 8.17
N ALA A 44 7.25 -5.75 7.70
CA ALA A 44 7.66 -6.05 6.33
C ALA A 44 7.58 -7.56 5.99
N ASP A 45 7.78 -8.43 6.99
CA ASP A 45 7.72 -9.89 6.86
C ASP A 45 6.29 -10.43 6.74
N ARG A 46 5.27 -9.62 7.07
CA ARG A 46 3.86 -10.05 7.04
C ARG A 46 3.35 -10.34 5.63
N TYR A 47 3.94 -9.70 4.63
CA TYR A 47 3.54 -9.80 3.24
C TYR A 47 4.76 -10.02 2.35
N SER A 48 4.60 -10.82 1.29
CA SER A 48 5.69 -11.12 0.35
C SER A 48 6.11 -9.88 -0.45
N THR A 49 7.34 -9.88 -0.96
CA THR A 49 7.87 -8.81 -1.83
C THR A 49 6.94 -8.48 -3.00
N SER A 50 6.37 -9.50 -3.65
CA SER A 50 5.41 -9.31 -4.74
C SER A 50 4.17 -8.50 -4.33
N GLN A 51 3.69 -8.66 -3.09
CA GLN A 51 2.51 -7.93 -2.61
C GLN A 51 2.84 -6.48 -2.25
N TRP A 52 4.03 -6.24 -1.71
CA TRP A 52 4.53 -4.89 -1.50
C TRP A 52 4.72 -4.17 -2.84
N LEU A 53 5.27 -4.86 -3.83
CA LEU A 53 5.49 -4.31 -5.16
C LEU A 53 4.16 -3.99 -5.86
N ASP A 54 3.19 -4.91 -5.81
CA ASP A 54 1.84 -4.69 -6.33
C ASP A 54 1.16 -3.50 -5.66
N ALA A 55 1.29 -3.36 -4.34
CA ALA A 55 0.76 -2.20 -3.62
C ALA A 55 1.44 -0.87 -3.99
N ILE A 56 2.76 -0.88 -4.22
CA ILE A 56 3.48 0.30 -4.69
C ILE A 56 3.03 0.66 -6.10
N ASP A 57 2.95 -0.31 -7.00
CA ASP A 57 2.47 -0.12 -8.37
C ASP A 57 1.04 0.45 -8.38
N TYR A 58 0.18 -0.07 -7.50
CA TYR A 58 -1.20 0.35 -7.39
C TYR A 58 -1.36 1.75 -6.76
N LEU A 59 -0.65 2.04 -5.67
CA LEU A 59 -0.82 3.29 -4.91
C LEU A 59 0.05 4.43 -5.46
N ALA A 60 1.33 4.16 -5.71
CA ALA A 60 2.31 5.14 -6.14
C ALA A 60 2.54 5.14 -7.67
N GLY A 61 2.03 4.13 -8.38
CA GLY A 61 2.29 3.92 -9.80
C GLY A 61 3.51 3.04 -10.06
N PRO A 62 3.68 2.59 -11.32
CA PRO A 62 4.76 1.69 -11.70
C PRO A 62 6.13 2.29 -11.39
N CYS A 63 6.89 1.60 -10.55
CA CYS A 63 8.26 1.96 -10.20
C CYS A 63 9.23 0.89 -10.72
N ALA A 64 10.03 1.27 -11.72
CA ALA A 64 11.09 0.41 -12.24
C ALA A 64 12.20 0.19 -11.19
N GLY A 65 12.74 -1.03 -11.12
CA GLY A 65 13.89 -1.36 -10.27
C GLY A 65 13.55 -1.79 -8.84
N LEU A 66 12.27 -2.06 -8.53
CA LEU A 66 11.84 -2.53 -7.21
C LEU A 66 11.79 -4.08 -7.12
N GLU A 67 11.78 -4.79 -8.24
CA GLU A 67 11.55 -6.25 -8.30
C GLU A 67 12.63 -7.09 -7.59
N SER A 68 13.85 -6.56 -7.47
CA SER A 68 14.98 -7.22 -6.79
C SER A 68 15.14 -6.81 -5.32
N LEU A 69 14.25 -5.97 -4.79
CA LEU A 69 14.36 -5.45 -3.42
C LEU A 69 13.68 -6.37 -2.40
N ALA A 70 14.23 -6.37 -1.18
CA ALA A 70 13.63 -7.08 -0.05
C ALA A 70 12.35 -6.37 0.44
N ALA A 71 11.48 -7.11 1.13
CA ALA A 71 10.19 -6.57 1.59
C ALA A 71 10.34 -5.34 2.49
N GLY A 72 11.40 -5.28 3.31
CA GLY A 72 11.71 -4.12 4.14
C GLY A 72 12.03 -2.86 3.32
N GLU A 73 12.77 -3.02 2.23
CA GLU A 73 13.14 -1.92 1.33
C GLU A 73 11.93 -1.46 0.52
N LEU A 74 11.10 -2.39 0.05
CA LEU A 74 9.84 -2.08 -0.63
C LEU A 74 8.89 -1.31 0.28
N LYS A 75 8.73 -1.75 1.54
CA LYS A 75 7.97 -1.02 2.55
C LYS A 75 8.51 0.40 2.72
N ALA A 76 9.82 0.57 2.88
CA ALA A 76 10.43 1.89 3.04
C ALA A 76 10.17 2.79 1.82
N ARG A 77 10.25 2.24 0.60
CA ARG A 77 9.94 2.96 -0.65
C ARG A 77 8.48 3.36 -0.75
N LEU A 78 7.55 2.47 -0.36
CA LEU A 78 6.13 2.80 -0.29
C LEU A 78 5.89 3.95 0.68
N MET A 79 6.49 3.88 1.86
CA MET A 79 6.38 4.93 2.88
C MET A 79 6.92 6.28 2.40
N ASP A 80 8.08 6.29 1.74
CA ASP A 80 8.67 7.49 1.15
C ASP A 80 7.75 8.12 0.09
N ARG A 81 7.19 7.31 -0.81
CA ARG A 81 6.24 7.79 -1.84
C ARG A 81 4.97 8.36 -1.22
N LEU A 82 4.40 7.67 -0.25
CA LEU A 82 3.22 8.16 0.47
C LEU A 82 3.52 9.48 1.18
N TYR A 83 4.69 9.60 1.81
CA TYR A 83 5.12 10.85 2.46
C TYR A 83 5.27 12.00 1.46
N GLN A 84 5.87 11.75 0.28
CA GLN A 84 5.98 12.75 -0.79
C GLN A 84 4.61 13.20 -1.32
N MET A 85 3.61 12.33 -1.36
CA MET A 85 2.25 12.65 -1.80
C MET A 85 1.45 13.47 -0.76
N GLN A 86 1.94 13.59 0.47
CA GLN A 86 1.30 14.37 1.53
C GLN A 86 1.74 15.84 1.59
N MET A 87 2.83 16.21 0.91
CA MET A 87 3.36 17.58 0.87
C MET A 87 2.94 18.30 -0.40
#